data_AF-A0A2V8HK66-F1
#
_entry.id   AF-A0A2V8HK66-F1
#
_cell.length_a   1.000
_cell.length_b   1.000
_cell.length_c   1.000
_cell.angle_alpha   90.00
_cell.angle_beta   90.00
_cell.angle_gamma   90.00
#
_symmetry.space_group_name_H-M   'P 1'
#
loop_
_entity.id
_entity.type
_entity.pdbx_description
1 polymer ?
#
loop_
_entity_poly.entity_id
_entity_poly.type
_entity_poly.pdbx_seq_one_letter_code
_entity_poly.pdbx_strand_id
1 'polypeptide(L)'
;MVNSLGDQRGVAETLNFLAAASAGARLDTRAATIFGAAAALFETVRIAPCPADHDLCRYSGCIARLRASLGDGAFEEAWRHGRALSVDAVVRFALQD
;
A
#
# COMPACT_ATOMS: atom_id res chain seq x y z
N MET A 1 11.70 23.91 -4.79
CA MET A 1 10.26 23.57 -4.76
C MET A 1 10.03 22.53 -5.83
N VAL A 2 10.14 21.26 -5.47
CA VAL A 2 9.83 20.14 -6.38
C VAL A 2 8.32 19.93 -6.32
N ASN A 3 7.70 19.73 -7.48
CA ASN A 3 6.26 19.70 -7.70
C ASN A 3 5.57 18.61 -6.86
N SER A 4 4.91 19.00 -5.77
CA SER A 4 4.47 18.14 -4.66
C SER A 4 3.54 16.99 -5.06
N LEU A 5 2.75 17.15 -6.11
CA LEU A 5 1.80 16.13 -6.58
C LEU A 5 2.48 15.01 -7.38
N GLY A 6 3.51 15.33 -8.17
CA GLY A 6 4.24 14.33 -8.96
C GLY A 6 5.07 13.40 -8.08
N ASP A 7 5.69 13.97 -7.04
CA ASP A 7 6.44 13.25 -6.02
C ASP A 7 5.53 12.32 -5.22
N GLN A 8 4.40 12.81 -4.71
CA GLN A 8 3.45 12.01 -3.94
C GLN A 8 2.82 10.86 -4.75
N ARG A 9 2.53 11.08 -6.04
CA ARG A 9 2.06 10.01 -6.94
C ARG A 9 3.13 8.92 -7.10
N GLY A 10 4.38 9.30 -7.38
CA GLY A 10 5.47 8.35 -7.55
C GLY A 10 5.72 7.52 -6.29
N VAL A 11 5.58 8.15 -5.12
CA VAL A 11 5.65 7.45 -3.83
C VAL A 11 4.50 6.44 -3.68
N ALA A 12 3.26 6.82 -4.01
CA ALA A 12 2.10 5.92 -3.91
C ALA A 12 2.24 4.68 -4.82
N GLU A 13 2.67 4.87 -6.07
CA GLU A 13 2.93 3.77 -7.01
C GLU A 13 4.06 2.86 -6.50
N THR A 14 5.14 3.43 -5.98
CA THR A 14 6.27 2.68 -5.41
C THR A 14 5.84 1.84 -4.20
N LEU A 15 5.06 2.42 -3.28
CA LEU A 15 4.51 1.69 -2.13
C LEU A 15 3.61 0.54 -2.57
N ASN A 16 2.80 0.72 -3.63
CA ASN A 16 1.95 -0.33 -4.17
C ASN A 16 2.77 -1.53 -4.68
N PHE A 17 3.85 -1.27 -5.43
CA PHE A 17 4.75 -2.33 -5.88
C PHE A 17 5.46 -3.03 -4.72
N LEU A 18 5.93 -2.28 -3.72
CA LEU A 18 6.57 -2.86 -2.55
C LEU A 18 5.63 -3.71 -1.71
N ALA A 19 4.37 -3.30 -1.57
CA ALA A 19 3.35 -4.08 -0.90
C ALA A 19 3.08 -5.40 -1.63
N ALA A 20 3.00 -5.38 -2.97
CA ALA A 20 2.87 -6.58 -3.79
C ALA A 20 4.10 -7.51 -3.65
N ALA A 21 5.32 -6.96 -3.62
CA ALA A 21 6.54 -7.71 -3.37
C ALA A 21 6.53 -8.36 -1.97
N SER A 22 6.13 -7.60 -0.95
CA SER A 22 5.99 -8.09 0.44
C SER A 22 4.96 -9.21 0.54
N ALA A 23 3.84 -9.10 -0.19
CA ALA A 23 2.81 -10.14 -0.26
C ALA A 23 3.35 -11.41 -0.94
N GLY A 24 4.18 -11.28 -1.97
CA GLY A 24 4.88 -12.39 -2.62
C GLY A 24 5.91 -13.06 -1.70
N ALA A 25 6.59 -12.28 -0.86
CA ALA A 25 7.51 -12.75 0.17
C ALA A 25 6.81 -13.31 1.43
N ARG A 26 5.47 -13.36 1.45
CA ARG A 26 4.64 -13.81 2.59
C ARG A 26 4.81 -12.98 3.87
N LEU A 27 5.27 -11.74 3.74
CA LEU A 27 5.29 -10.75 4.83
C LEU A 27 3.91 -10.09 4.93
N ASP A 28 2.88 -10.89 5.24
CA ASP A 28 1.49 -10.51 4.97
C ASP A 28 1.02 -9.28 5.78
N THR A 29 1.37 -9.19 7.07
CA THR A 29 1.04 -8.01 7.91
C THR A 29 1.73 -6.74 7.39
N ARG A 30 2.99 -6.88 6.95
CA ARG A 30 3.77 -5.78 6.37
C ARG A 30 3.13 -5.33 5.05
N ALA A 31 2.78 -6.28 4.19
CA ALA A 31 2.12 -6.01 2.92
C ALA A 31 0.78 -5.28 3.12
N ALA A 32 -0.06 -5.75 4.05
CA ALA A 32 -1.33 -5.10 4.38
C ALA A 32 -1.13 -3.66 4.90
N THR A 33 -0.10 -3.44 5.72
CA THR A 33 0.26 -2.10 6.21
C THR A 33 0.68 -1.17 5.07
N ILE A 34 1.58 -1.63 4.18
CA ILE A 34 2.05 -0.80 3.06
C ILE A 34 0.92 -0.52 2.05
N PHE A 35 0.06 -1.50 1.77
CA PHE A 35 -1.11 -1.27 0.90
C PHE A 35 -2.08 -0.25 1.50
N GLY A 36 -2.33 -0.29 2.81
CA GLY A 36 -3.17 0.71 3.47
C GLY A 36 -2.61 2.12 3.33
N ALA A 37 -1.30 2.29 3.53
CA ALA A 37 -0.63 3.57 3.35
C ALA A 37 -0.67 4.08 1.89
N ALA A 38 -0.43 3.18 0.92
CA ALA A 38 -0.53 3.52 -0.51
C ALA A 38 -1.95 3.99 -0.87
N ALA A 39 -2.98 3.30 -0.38
CA ALA A 39 -4.38 3.69 -0.62
C ALA A 39 -4.70 5.08 -0.07
N ALA A 40 -4.30 5.38 1.17
CA ALA A 40 -4.51 6.70 1.77
C ALA A 40 -3.77 7.82 0.99
N LEU A 41 -2.58 7.52 0.46
CA LEU A 41 -1.83 8.47 -0.35
C LEU A 41 -2.50 8.73 -1.70
N PHE A 42 -3.02 7.69 -2.37
CA PHE A 42 -3.81 7.83 -3.61
C PHE A 42 -5.07 8.69 -3.40
N GLU A 43 -5.80 8.49 -2.30
CA GLU A 43 -6.94 9.33 -1.93
C GLU A 43 -6.55 10.80 -1.73
N THR A 44 -5.40 11.05 -1.10
CA THR A 44 -4.89 12.39 -0.80
C THR A 44 -4.52 13.15 -2.07
N VAL A 45 -3.89 12.50 -3.05
CA VAL A 45 -3.53 13.14 -4.33
C VAL A 45 -4.74 13.37 -5.24
N ARG A 46 -5.96 12.99 -4.82
CA ARG A 46 -7.22 13.05 -5.60
C ARG A 46 -7.11 12.42 -6.99
N ILE A 47 -6.15 11.54 -7.16
CA ILE A 47 -6.05 10.71 -8.34
C ILE A 47 -6.95 9.52 -7.99
N ALA A 48 -7.99 9.29 -8.80
CA ALA A 48 -8.67 7.98 -8.76
C ALA A 48 -7.57 6.93 -8.73
N PRO A 49 -7.62 5.89 -7.87
CA PRO A 49 -6.59 4.88 -7.87
C PRO A 49 -6.38 4.50 -9.33
N CYS A 50 -5.22 4.84 -9.88
CA CYS A 50 -4.86 4.43 -11.21
C CYS A 50 -4.28 3.06 -10.99
N PRO A 51 -5.08 2.03 -11.26
CA PRO A 51 -4.42 0.92 -11.89
C PRO A 51 -4.70 1.00 -13.36
N ALA A 52 -3.64 0.97 -14.16
CA ALA A 52 -3.74 0.27 -15.42
C ALA A 52 -4.44 -1.07 -15.10
N ASP A 53 -5.48 -1.47 -15.83
CA ASP A 53 -6.38 -2.57 -15.44
C ASP A 53 -5.67 -3.87 -14.96
N HIS A 54 -4.43 -4.10 -15.42
CA HIS A 54 -3.55 -5.14 -14.93
C HIS A 54 -3.10 -5.01 -13.46
N ASP A 55 -2.79 -3.80 -12.99
CA ASP A 55 -2.44 -3.52 -11.59
C ASP A 55 -3.67 -3.62 -10.67
N LEU A 56 -4.89 -3.41 -11.18
CA LEU A 56 -6.15 -3.50 -10.43
C LEU A 56 -6.44 -4.96 -10.06
N CYS A 57 -6.26 -5.86 -11.02
CA CYS A 57 -6.38 -7.30 -10.83
C CYS A 57 -5.30 -7.84 -9.87
N ARG A 58 -4.04 -7.42 -10.04
CA ARG A 58 -2.95 -7.81 -9.12
C ARG A 58 -3.19 -7.29 -7.71
N TYR A 59 -3.58 -6.03 -7.57
CA TYR A 59 -3.93 -5.42 -6.29
C TYR A 59 -5.06 -6.17 -5.61
N SER A 60 -6.19 -6.37 -6.31
CA SER A 60 -7.36 -7.05 -5.76
C SER A 60 -7.05 -8.50 -5.36
N GLY A 61 -6.25 -9.20 -6.17
CA GLY A 61 -5.74 -10.54 -5.85
C GLY A 61 -4.83 -10.55 -4.62
N CYS A 62 -3.96 -9.55 -4.46
CA CYS A 62 -3.14 -9.40 -3.25
C CYS A 62 -4.01 -9.14 -2.02
N ILE A 63 -4.98 -8.24 -2.08
CA ILE A 63 -5.88 -7.94 -0.95
C ILE A 63 -6.68 -9.18 -0.54
N ALA A 64 -7.25 -9.91 -1.51
CA ALA A 64 -7.97 -11.16 -1.23
C ALA A 64 -7.07 -12.21 -0.57
N ARG A 65 -5.84 -12.38 -1.08
CA ARG A 65 -4.83 -13.26 -0.48
C ARG A 65 -4.48 -12.85 0.94
N LEU A 66 -4.27 -11.57 1.19
CA LEU A 66 -3.89 -11.05 2.51
C LEU A 66 -5.02 -11.24 3.52
N ARG A 67 -6.27 -10.97 3.14
CA ARG A 67 -7.45 -11.27 3.98
C ARG A 67 -7.56 -12.76 4.28
N ALA A 68 -7.34 -13.63 3.29
CA ALA A 68 -7.37 -15.08 3.49
C ALA A 68 -6.24 -15.58 4.41
N SER A 69 -5.05 -14.97 4.35
CA SER A 69 -3.88 -15.39 5.14
C SER A 69 -3.92 -14.87 6.58
N LEU A 70 -4.30 -13.59 6.77
CA LEU A 70 -4.33 -12.93 8.08
C LEU A 70 -5.66 -13.11 8.82
N GLY A 71 -6.74 -13.38 8.08
CA GLY A 71 -8.10 -13.18 8.56
C GLY A 71 -8.50 -11.70 8.54
N ASP A 72 -9.80 -11.43 8.50
CA ASP A 72 -10.31 -10.07 8.34
C ASP A 72 -9.90 -9.12 9.48
N GLY A 73 -9.90 -9.58 10.73
CA GLY A 73 -9.55 -8.72 11.88
C GLY A 73 -8.10 -8.22 11.84
N ALA A 74 -7.14 -9.13 11.61
CA ALA A 74 -5.72 -8.76 11.55
C ALA A 74 -5.39 -7.99 10.26
N PHE A 75 -6.08 -8.30 9.15
CA PHE A 75 -5.98 -7.50 7.93
C PHE A 75 -6.46 -6.06 8.17
N GLU A 76 -7.64 -5.86 8.75
CA GLU A 76 -8.20 -4.53 9.01
C GLU A 76 -7.34 -3.71 9.96
N GLU A 77 -6.75 -4.35 10.99
CA GLU A 77 -5.84 -3.67 11.90
C GLU A 77 -4.58 -3.17 11.17
N ALA A 78 -3.91 -4.06 10.43
CA ALA A 78 -2.71 -3.71 9.67
C ALA A 78 -3.02 -2.65 8.59
N TRP A 79 -4.13 -2.81 7.88
CA TRP A 79 -4.62 -1.88 6.89
C TRP A 79 -4.86 -0.49 7.49
N ARG A 80 -5.60 -0.41 8.60
CA ARG A 80 -5.88 0.84 9.30
C ARG A 80 -4.62 1.48 9.85
N HIS A 81 -3.71 0.68 10.41
CA HIS A 81 -2.40 1.16 10.85
C HIS A 81 -1.66 1.83 9.69
N GLY A 82 -1.57 1.16 8.54
CA GLY A 82 -0.97 1.69 7.33
C GLY A 82 -1.58 3.02 6.88
N ARG A 83 -2.91 3.10 6.82
CA ARG A 83 -3.61 4.34 6.42
C ARG A 83 -3.34 5.52 7.34
N ALA A 84 -3.01 5.26 8.62
CA ALA A 84 -2.72 6.30 9.60
C ALA A 84 -1.26 6.79 9.55
N LEU A 85 -0.37 6.11 8.82
CA LEU A 85 1.03 6.51 8.70
C LEU A 85 1.16 7.74 7.80
N SER A 86 2.07 8.66 8.18
CA SER A 86 2.54 9.69 7.27
C SER A 86 3.39 9.08 6.16
N VAL A 87 3.59 9.82 5.06
CA VAL A 87 4.46 9.40 3.95
C VAL A 87 5.87 9.05 4.44
N ASP A 88 6.48 9.88 5.29
CA ASP A 88 7.80 9.58 5.85
C ASP A 88 7.81 8.34 6.74
N ALA A 89 6.73 8.12 7.50
CA ALA A 89 6.61 6.96 8.37
C ALA A 89 6.46 5.66 7.58
N VAL A 90 5.64 5.64 6.53
CA VAL A 90 5.53 4.46 5.68
C VAL A 90 6.80 4.22 4.88
N VAL A 91 7.50 5.25 4.39
CA VAL A 91 8.79 5.06 3.70
C VAL A 91 9.82 4.44 4.64
N ARG A 92 9.92 4.90 5.89
CA ARG A 92 10.79 4.24 6.88
C ARG A 92 10.34 2.80 7.15
N PHE A 93 9.06 2.58 7.39
CA PHE A 93 8.50 1.25 7.63
C PHE A 93 8.81 0.28 6.47
N ALA A 94 8.67 0.76 5.23
CA ALA A 94 8.94 0.05 4.00
C ALA A 94 10.42 -0.35 3.83
N LEU A 95 11.35 0.42 4.37
CA LEU A 95 12.80 0.24 4.24
C LEU A 95 13.44 -0.51 5.42
N GLN A 96 12.73 -0.68 6.53
CA GLN A 96 13.22 -1.46 7.66
C GLN A 96 12.97 -2.95 7.39
N ASP A 97 14.00 -3.80 7.23
CA ASP A 97 13.83 -5.25 7.01
C ASP A 97 13.05 -5.94 8.15
#